data_AF-A0A838TFA6-F1
#
_entry.id   AF-A0A838TFA6-F1
#
_cell.length_a   1.000
_cell.length_b   1.000
_cell.length_c   1.000
_cell.angle_alpha   90.00
_cell.angle_beta   90.00
_cell.angle_gamma   90.00
#
_symmetry.space_group_name_H-M   'P 1'
#
loop_
_entity.id
_entity.type
_entity.pdbx_description
1 polymer ?
#
loop_
_entity_poly.entity_id
_entity_poly.type
_entity_poly.pdbx_seq_one_letter_code
_entity_poly.pdbx_strand_id
1 'polypeptide(L)'
;MQRIGFKEWALVCDALGSGRQSVIIRKGGIAEGRDGFAFRHREFFLFPTFFHEQLERVRFPDPKLPEPRPDEIEIRYFARVEEARLLTRWEDVRALAPLHILRESVVRERFEYDEAPGVHVAFVKIFRL
;
A
#
# COMPACT_ATOMS: atom_id res chain seq x y z
N MET A 1 -19.31 11.67 -5.38
CA MET A 1 -18.01 10.98 -5.33
C MET A 1 -17.31 11.40 -4.04
N GLN A 2 -16.98 10.48 -3.14
CA GLN A 2 -16.28 10.85 -1.90
C GLN A 2 -14.82 11.20 -2.22
N ARG A 3 -14.30 12.27 -1.61
CA ARG A 3 -12.91 12.73 -1.79
C ARG A 3 -11.99 12.02 -0.79
N ILE A 4 -11.80 10.72 -0.98
CA ILE A 4 -10.98 9.88 -0.08
C ILE A 4 -9.61 9.66 -0.72
N GLY A 5 -8.56 10.05 -0.01
CA GLY A 5 -7.17 9.76 -0.37
C GLY A 5 -6.61 8.65 0.51
N PHE A 6 -6.01 7.63 -0.11
CA PHE A 6 -5.28 6.58 0.57
C PHE A 6 -3.78 6.88 0.50
N LYS A 7 -3.18 7.23 1.64
CA LYS A 7 -1.74 7.53 1.72
C LYS A 7 -0.92 6.26 1.53
N GLU A 8 -0.06 6.27 0.52
CA GLU A 8 0.82 5.15 0.21
C GLU A 8 2.13 5.66 -0.41
N TRP A 9 3.17 4.83 -0.40
CA TRP A 9 4.47 5.14 -0.99
C TRP A 9 4.36 5.38 -2.49
N ALA A 10 5.04 6.40 -3.02
CA ALA A 10 5.02 6.74 -4.43
C ALA A 10 5.41 5.55 -5.34
N LEU A 11 6.43 4.78 -4.94
CA LEU A 11 6.81 3.56 -5.65
C LEU A 11 5.70 2.50 -5.69
N VAL A 12 4.94 2.37 -4.60
CA VAL A 12 3.81 1.44 -4.52
C VAL A 12 2.65 1.94 -5.37
N CYS A 13 2.35 3.24 -5.36
CA CYS A 13 1.37 3.85 -6.26
C CYS A 13 1.71 3.57 -7.74
N ASP A 14 2.97 3.69 -8.12
CA ASP A 14 3.42 3.43 -9.49
C ASP A 14 3.44 1.93 -9.84
N ALA A 15 3.80 1.07 -8.89
CA ALA A 15 3.71 -0.37 -9.09
C ALA A 15 2.26 -0.83 -9.28
N LEU A 16 1.33 -0.26 -8.52
CA LEU A 16 -0.11 -0.46 -8.69
C LEU A 16 -0.59 0.06 -10.05
N GLY A 17 -0.26 1.29 -10.41
CA GLY A 17 -0.66 1.91 -11.68
C GLY A 17 -0.06 1.27 -12.93
N SER A 18 1.09 0.59 -12.80
CA SER A 18 1.73 -0.17 -13.90
C SER A 18 1.33 -1.64 -13.94
N GLY A 19 0.54 -2.12 -12.98
CA GLY A 19 0.16 -3.53 -12.87
C GLY A 19 1.27 -4.46 -12.34
N ARG A 20 2.42 -3.93 -11.91
CA ARG A 20 3.48 -4.70 -11.25
C ARG A 20 3.11 -5.15 -9.83
N GLN A 21 2.17 -4.46 -9.20
CA GLN A 21 1.58 -4.81 -7.92
C GLN A 21 0.05 -4.77 -8.05
N SER A 22 -0.65 -5.69 -7.39
CA SER A 22 -2.11 -5.81 -7.43
C SER A 22 -2.77 -5.82 -6.04
N VAL A 23 -1.96 -5.81 -4.98
CA VAL A 23 -2.43 -5.81 -3.59
C VAL A 23 -1.91 -4.61 -2.83
N ILE A 24 -2.68 -4.11 -1.87
CA ILE A 24 -2.24 -3.17 -0.83
C ILE A 24 -2.12 -3.97 0.47
N ILE A 25 -0.96 -3.93 1.10
CA ILE A 25 -0.70 -4.57 2.41
C ILE A 25 -0.55 -3.48 3.45
N ARG A 26 -1.48 -3.39 4.39
CA ARG A 26 -1.54 -2.29 5.34
C ARG A 26 -1.71 -2.81 6.77
N LYS A 27 -0.87 -2.29 7.66
CA LYS A 27 -1.15 -2.25 9.09
C LYS A 27 -1.65 -0.85 9.43
N GLY A 28 -2.40 -0.76 10.53
CA GLY A 28 -2.73 0.47 11.27
C GLY A 28 -2.05 1.77 10.82
N GLY A 29 -2.81 2.84 10.62
CA GLY A 29 -2.28 4.20 10.67
C GLY A 29 -2.29 4.77 12.11
N ILE A 30 -1.44 5.76 12.40
CA ILE A 30 -1.40 6.46 13.70
C ILE A 30 -2.78 7.05 14.07
N ALA A 31 -3.61 7.38 13.07
CA ALA A 31 -4.92 7.99 13.24
C ALA A 31 -6.07 6.97 13.39
N GLU A 32 -5.78 5.68 13.40
CA GLU A 32 -6.80 4.66 13.56
C GLU A 32 -6.95 4.37 15.05
N GLY A 33 -8.06 4.83 15.62
CA GLY A 33 -8.36 4.70 17.03
C GLY A 33 -8.47 3.24 17.50
N ARG A 34 -9.17 3.03 18.61
CA ARG A 34 -9.24 1.72 19.29
C ARG A 34 -9.73 0.55 18.42
N ASP A 35 -10.43 0.83 17.33
CA ASP A 35 -11.00 -0.18 16.42
C ASP A 35 -10.01 -0.72 15.37
N GLY A 36 -8.80 -0.15 15.27
CA GLY A 36 -7.78 -0.59 14.32
C GLY A 36 -8.05 -0.18 12.86
N PHE A 37 -7.25 -0.74 11.94
CA PHE A 37 -7.38 -0.49 10.50
C PHE A 37 -8.54 -1.26 9.90
N ALA A 38 -9.24 -0.66 8.94
CA ALA A 38 -10.06 -1.39 7.98
C ALA A 38 -10.18 -0.58 6.70
N PHE A 39 -10.32 -1.26 5.55
CA PHE A 39 -10.68 -0.61 4.29
C PHE A 39 -12.15 -0.14 4.31
N ARG A 40 -12.43 0.93 5.07
CA ARG A 40 -13.78 1.50 5.25
C ARG A 40 -14.35 2.07 3.94
N HIS A 41 -13.46 2.56 3.08
CA HIS A 41 -13.82 3.03 1.75
C HIS A 41 -13.32 2.03 0.70
N ARG A 42 -14.22 1.59 -0.17
CA ARG A 42 -13.90 0.66 -1.27
C ARG A 42 -13.35 1.37 -2.51
N GLU A 43 -13.39 2.70 -2.52
CA GLU A 43 -12.99 3.54 -3.65
C GLU A 43 -12.24 4.75 -3.10
N PHE A 44 -11.03 4.98 -3.62
CA PHE A 44 -10.17 6.06 -3.15
C PHE A 44 -9.11 6.44 -4.20
N PHE A 45 -8.64 7.67 -4.11
CA PHE A 45 -7.46 8.14 -4.84
C PHE A 45 -6.19 7.64 -4.15
N LEU A 46 -5.19 7.21 -4.93
CA LEU A 46 -3.87 6.92 -4.37
C LEU A 46 -3.14 8.23 -4.12
N PHE A 47 -2.83 8.50 -2.85
CA PHE A 47 -2.14 9.70 -2.41
C PHE A 47 -0.66 9.36 -2.16
N PRO A 48 0.24 9.68 -3.10
CA PRO A 48 1.64 9.29 -3.01
C PRO A 48 2.38 10.05 -1.90
N THR A 49 3.31 9.36 -1.26
CA THR A 49 4.25 9.90 -0.27
C THR A 49 5.67 9.63 -0.72
N PHE A 50 6.59 10.57 -0.53
CA PHE A 50 7.93 10.58 -1.12
C PHE A 50 9.00 10.50 -0.03
N PHE A 51 9.22 9.29 0.50
CA PHE A 51 10.26 9.02 1.51
C PHE A 51 11.44 8.31 0.83
N HIS A 52 12.68 8.69 1.16
CA HIS A 52 13.88 8.14 0.52
C HIS A 52 14.06 6.64 0.83
N GLU A 53 13.66 6.21 2.02
CA GLU A 53 13.75 4.85 2.53
C GLU A 53 12.95 3.84 1.67
N GLN A 54 12.05 4.31 0.81
CA GLN A 54 11.29 3.46 -0.10
C GLN A 54 12.18 2.68 -1.05
N LEU A 55 13.30 3.27 -1.49
CA LEU A 55 14.22 2.67 -2.46
C LEU A 55 14.83 1.36 -1.93
N GLU A 56 15.20 1.34 -0.65
CA GLU A 56 15.81 0.16 -0.01
C GLU A 56 14.78 -0.87 0.45
N ARG A 57 13.49 -0.52 0.41
CA ARG A 57 12.37 -1.31 0.95
C ARG A 57 11.59 -2.08 -0.11
N VAL A 58 12.02 -2.01 -1.38
CA VAL A 58 11.42 -2.72 -2.53
C VAL A 58 12.39 -3.75 -3.14
N ARG A 59 11.85 -4.69 -3.92
CA ARG A 59 12.59 -5.88 -4.42
C ARG A 59 12.76 -5.95 -5.94
N PHE A 60 13.05 -4.83 -6.58
CA PHE A 60 13.34 -4.79 -8.02
C PHE A 60 14.57 -3.92 -8.30
N PRO A 61 15.29 -4.13 -9.41
CA PRO A 61 16.54 -3.44 -9.69
C PRO A 61 16.32 -1.95 -9.94
N ASP A 62 17.25 -1.12 -9.43
CA ASP A 62 17.32 0.33 -9.63
C ASP A 62 15.97 1.04 -9.46
N PRO A 63 15.32 0.95 -8.28
CA PRO A 63 14.10 1.69 -8.03
C PRO A 63 14.37 3.19 -8.15
N LYS A 64 13.46 3.91 -8.81
CA LYS A 64 13.53 5.36 -8.96
C LYS A 64 12.27 5.97 -8.40
N LEU A 65 12.44 6.87 -7.43
CA LEU A 65 11.35 7.69 -6.97
C LEU A 65 10.95 8.66 -8.09
N PRO A 66 9.65 8.87 -8.33
CA PRO A 66 9.21 9.96 -9.18
C PRO A 66 9.69 11.28 -8.58
N GLU A 67 10.11 12.21 -9.42
CA GLU A 67 10.52 13.53 -8.95
C GLU A 67 9.34 14.23 -8.27
N PRO A 68 9.46 14.59 -6.98
CA PRO A 68 8.41 15.33 -6.30
C PRO A 68 8.35 16.75 -6.87
N ARG A 69 7.14 17.25 -7.08
CA ARG A 69 6.94 18.67 -7.40
C ARG A 69 6.90 19.46 -6.08
N PRO A 70 7.65 20.58 -5.97
CA PRO A 70 7.52 21.46 -4.82
C PRO A 70 6.06 21.91 -4.65
N ASP A 71 5.54 21.83 -3.43
CA ASP A 71 4.20 22.27 -3.03
C ASP A 71 3.00 21.62 -3.73
N GLU A 72 3.22 20.61 -4.57
CA GLU A 72 2.18 19.90 -5.31
C GLU A 72 2.25 18.39 -5.11
N ILE A 73 1.08 17.76 -4.98
CA ILE A 73 0.93 16.30 -5.03
C ILE A 73 0.08 15.94 -6.24
N GLU A 74 0.71 15.31 -7.23
CA GLU A 74 0.01 14.78 -8.40
C GLU A 74 -0.73 13.49 -8.03
N ILE A 75 -2.06 13.50 -8.20
CA ILE A 75 -2.90 12.31 -8.06
C ILE A 75 -3.12 11.72 -9.44
N ARG A 76 -2.48 10.59 -9.73
CA ARG A 76 -2.53 9.92 -11.05
C ARG A 76 -3.52 8.76 -11.12
N TYR A 77 -3.86 8.20 -9.97
CA TYR A 77 -4.53 6.91 -9.90
C TYR A 77 -5.71 6.93 -8.95
N PHE A 78 -6.77 6.26 -9.38
CA PHE A 78 -7.92 5.88 -8.57
C PHE A 78 -7.94 4.37 -8.39
N ALA A 79 -8.20 3.92 -7.18
CA ALA A 79 -8.22 2.51 -6.81
C ALA A 79 -9.62 2.09 -6.34
N ARG A 80 -10.05 0.92 -6.79
CA ARG A 80 -11.24 0.23 -6.31
C ARG A 80 -10.86 -1.10 -5.67
N VAL A 81 -11.33 -1.33 -4.46
CA VAL A 81 -11.14 -2.58 -3.71
C VAL A 81 -12.12 -3.63 -4.22
N GLU A 82 -11.56 -4.69 -4.81
CA GLU A 82 -12.32 -5.87 -5.24
C GLU A 82 -12.57 -6.81 -4.05
N GLU A 83 -11.53 -7.04 -3.24
CA GLU A 83 -11.61 -7.84 -2.01
C GLU A 83 -10.68 -7.26 -0.93
N ALA A 84 -11.10 -7.34 0.33
CA ALA A 84 -10.25 -6.99 1.47
C ALA A 84 -10.41 -8.00 2.61
N ARG A 85 -9.29 -8.37 3.24
CA ARG A 85 -9.22 -9.33 4.35
C ARG A 85 -8.17 -8.92 5.37
N LEU A 86 -8.37 -9.31 6.63
CA LEU A 86 -7.31 -9.35 7.62
C LEU A 86 -6.65 -10.72 7.54
N LEU A 87 -5.34 -10.76 7.30
CA LEU A 87 -4.54 -11.98 7.35
C LEU A 87 -3.73 -11.99 8.63
N THR A 88 -3.92 -13.02 9.46
CA THR A 88 -3.27 -13.17 10.77
C THR A 88 -2.25 -14.31 10.81
N ARG A 89 -2.10 -15.06 9.71
CA ARG A 89 -1.10 -16.11 9.55
C ARG A 89 0.00 -15.60 8.62
N TRP A 90 1.26 -15.78 9.03
CA TRP A 90 2.38 -15.30 8.25
C TRP A 90 2.47 -15.98 6.88
N GLU A 91 2.18 -17.27 6.82
CA GLU A 91 2.27 -18.07 5.60
C GLU A 91 1.33 -17.55 4.51
N ASP A 92 0.13 -17.09 4.89
CA ASP A 92 -0.85 -16.51 3.98
C ASP A 92 -0.36 -15.15 3.44
N VAL A 93 0.25 -14.34 4.31
CA VAL A 93 0.83 -13.05 3.92
C VAL A 93 2.04 -13.24 3.00
N ARG A 94 2.93 -14.18 3.34
CA ARG A 94 4.12 -14.52 2.56
C ARG A 94 3.74 -15.06 1.17
N ALA A 95 2.64 -15.80 1.06
CA ALA A 95 2.13 -16.29 -0.22
C ALA A 95 1.74 -15.16 -1.19
N LEU A 96 1.47 -13.95 -0.69
CA LEU A 96 1.22 -12.76 -1.51
C LEU A 96 2.49 -12.18 -2.12
N ALA A 97 3.67 -12.72 -1.79
CA ALA A 97 4.94 -12.21 -2.29
C ALA A 97 4.85 -11.87 -3.79
N PRO A 98 4.47 -12.77 -4.72
CA PRO A 98 4.44 -12.47 -6.16
C PRO A 98 3.58 -11.26 -6.59
N LEU A 99 2.70 -10.76 -5.74
CA LEU A 99 1.69 -9.74 -6.07
C LEU A 99 2.07 -8.31 -5.65
N HIS A 100 3.23 -8.10 -5.02
CA HIS A 100 3.69 -6.79 -4.56
C HIS A 100 5.18 -6.56 -4.71
N ILE A 101 5.62 -5.30 -4.68
CA ILE A 101 7.02 -4.91 -4.85
C ILE A 101 7.81 -4.77 -3.54
N LEU A 102 7.14 -4.89 -2.38
CA LEU A 102 7.78 -4.76 -1.07
C LEU A 102 8.77 -5.91 -0.79
N ARG A 103 9.88 -5.61 -0.10
CA ARG A 103 10.75 -6.64 0.50
C ARG A 103 9.99 -7.39 1.60
N GLU A 104 10.36 -8.64 1.81
CA GLU A 104 9.77 -9.49 2.85
C GLU A 104 9.92 -8.88 4.25
N SER A 105 11.08 -8.29 4.56
CA SER A 105 11.33 -7.61 5.84
C SER A 105 10.31 -6.50 6.12
N VAL A 106 9.93 -5.72 5.11
CA VAL A 106 8.94 -4.64 5.24
C VAL A 106 7.54 -5.19 5.51
N VAL A 107 7.18 -6.30 4.85
CA VAL A 107 5.90 -6.97 5.07
C VAL A 107 5.87 -7.62 6.46
N ARG A 108 7.00 -8.19 6.90
CA ARG A 108 7.17 -8.77 8.23
C ARG A 108 7.06 -7.72 9.33
N GLU A 109 7.74 -6.59 9.18
CA GLU A 109 7.62 -5.44 10.08
C GLU A 109 6.15 -4.96 10.23
N ARG A 110 5.40 -4.91 9.13
CA ARG A 110 3.96 -4.55 9.15
C ARG A 110 3.13 -5.61 9.87
N PHE A 111 3.46 -6.89 9.68
CA PHE A 111 2.76 -8.01 10.30
C PHE A 111 2.97 -8.06 11.81
N GLU A 112 4.18 -7.75 12.29
CA GLU A 112 4.59 -7.81 13.69
C GLU A 112 4.61 -6.44 14.39
N TYR A 113 3.96 -5.44 13.79
CA TYR A 113 4.04 -4.04 14.25
C TYR A 113 3.53 -3.83 15.68
N ASP A 114 2.53 -4.61 16.11
CA ASP A 114 1.96 -4.57 17.45
C ASP A 114 1.78 -6.00 18.02
N GLU A 115 1.27 -6.11 19.24
CA GLU A 115 1.07 -7.39 19.95
C GLU A 115 0.12 -8.35 19.21
N ALA A 116 -0.71 -7.84 18.29
CA ALA A 116 -1.68 -8.61 17.52
C ALA A 116 -1.19 -8.79 16.08
N PRO A 117 -0.48 -9.89 15.78
CA PRO A 117 0.11 -10.08 14.47
C PRO A 117 -0.96 -10.17 13.37
N GLY A 118 -0.75 -9.44 12.30
CA GLY A 118 -1.63 -9.47 11.14
C GLY A 118 -1.56 -8.21 10.29
N VAL A 119 -2.03 -8.30 9.05
CA VAL A 119 -2.13 -7.16 8.12
C VAL A 119 -3.46 -7.19 7.36
N HIS A 120 -4.00 -6.01 7.09
CA HIS A 120 -5.10 -5.87 6.16
C HIS A 120 -4.57 -5.87 4.73
N VAL A 121 -5.13 -6.72 3.91
CA VAL A 121 -4.78 -6.87 2.51
C VAL A 121 -6.00 -6.51 1.68
N ALA A 122 -5.81 -5.65 0.68
CA ALA A 122 -6.82 -5.39 -0.34
C ALA A 122 -6.30 -5.75 -1.73
N PHE A 123 -7.06 -6.55 -2.47
CA PHE A 123 -6.93 -6.66 -3.92
C PHE A 123 -7.61 -5.48 -4.57
N VAL A 124 -6.89 -4.79 -5.45
CA VAL A 124 -7.35 -3.52 -6.02
C VAL A 124 -7.28 -3.53 -7.53
N LYS A 125 -8.30 -2.92 -8.14
CA LYS A 125 -8.29 -2.52 -9.54
C LYS A 125 -7.90 -1.04 -9.62
N ILE A 126 -6.93 -0.73 -10.48
CA ILE A 126 -6.40 0.63 -10.64
C ILE A 126 -6.87 1.23 -11.95
N PHE A 127 -7.26 2.50 -11.88
CA PHE A 127 -7.66 3.34 -13.00
C PHE A 127 -6.72 4.53 -13.07
N ARG A 128 -6.21 4.82 -14.27
CA ARG A 128 -5.49 6.07 -14.53
C ARG A 128 -6.51 7.19 -14.76
N LEU A 129 -6.26 8.33 -14.14
CA LEU A 129 -7.09 9.54 -14.29
C LEU A 129 -6.79 10.26 -15.61
#